data_AF-A0A7S2GUC6-F1
#
_entry.id   AF-A0A7S2GUC6-F1
#
_cell.length_a   1.000
_cell.length_b   1.000
_cell.length_c   1.000
_cell.angle_alpha   90.00
_cell.angle_beta   90.00
_cell.angle_gamma   90.00
#
_symmetry.space_group_name_H-M   'P 1'
#
loop_
_entity.id
_entity.type
_entity.pdbx_description
1 polymer ?
#
loop_
_entity_poly.entity_id
_entity_poly.type
_entity_poly.pdbx_seq_one_letter_code
_entity_poly.pdbx_strand_id
1 'polypeptide(L)'
;ITHTNEVLLSYLAFDTMLQLLDFGRYGQLDMIIHHIAFITVSISCHHYMVFLFMFTVLSQGEWSTIFLDLRWLCKESGKNSDIYSYLFAVSFFVVRIILIGYGLALMLLEYPALEAESTIPVPYFRLFTAALVAIWFLNLYWFRLIVRMALRKSKKKESGRAEASKKD
;
A
#
# COMPACT_ATOMS: atom_id res chain seq x y z
N ILE A 1 -11.57 17.63 0.06
CA ILE A 1 -11.30 16.34 0.74
C ILE A 1 -12.44 15.34 0.52
N THR A 2 -13.71 15.73 0.67
CA THR A 2 -14.88 14.87 0.40
C THR A 2 -14.84 14.22 -0.98
N HIS A 3 -14.67 14.99 -2.05
CA HIS A 3 -14.56 14.45 -3.41
C HIS A 3 -13.35 13.54 -3.61
N THR A 4 -12.19 13.86 -3.03
CA THR A 4 -10.99 13.00 -3.10
C THR A 4 -11.23 11.66 -2.42
N ASN A 5 -11.93 11.67 -1.28
CA ASN A 5 -12.30 10.47 -0.56
C ASN A 5 -13.32 9.63 -1.32
N GLU A 6 -14.33 10.26 -1.94
CA GLU A 6 -15.31 9.57 -2.79
C GLU A 6 -14.65 8.86 -3.98
N VAL A 7 -13.71 9.55 -4.65
CA VAL A 7 -12.94 8.95 -5.76
C VAL A 7 -12.13 7.76 -5.26
N LEU A 8 -11.38 7.90 -4.16
CA LEU A 8 -10.60 6.80 -3.61
C LEU A 8 -11.49 5.63 -3.16
N LEU A 9 -12.60 5.91 -2.51
CA LEU A 9 -13.56 4.89 -2.05
C LEU A 9 -14.15 4.11 -3.23
N SER A 10 -14.57 4.81 -4.28
CA SER A 10 -15.13 4.17 -5.48
C SER A 10 -14.10 3.31 -6.20
N TYR A 11 -12.85 3.80 -6.30
CA TYR A 11 -11.73 3.05 -6.84
C TYR A 11 -11.45 1.77 -6.01
N LEU A 12 -11.28 1.90 -4.69
CA LEU A 12 -10.99 0.76 -3.81
C LEU A 12 -12.12 -0.28 -3.82
N ALA A 13 -13.37 0.16 -3.83
CA ALA A 13 -14.51 -0.73 -3.91
C ALA A 13 -14.53 -1.51 -5.23
N PHE A 14 -14.28 -0.83 -6.35
CA PHE A 14 -14.21 -1.45 -7.67
C PHE A 14 -13.04 -2.44 -7.76
N ASP A 15 -11.84 -2.07 -7.31
CA ASP A 15 -10.68 -2.96 -7.35
C ASP A 15 -10.86 -4.19 -6.44
N THR A 16 -11.45 -3.99 -5.25
CA THR A 16 -11.79 -5.11 -4.35
C THR A 16 -12.80 -6.07 -5.00
N MET A 17 -13.81 -5.54 -5.69
CA MET A 17 -14.78 -6.37 -6.42
C MET A 17 -14.07 -7.21 -7.49
N LEU A 18 -13.17 -6.62 -8.29
CA LEU A 18 -12.41 -7.36 -9.29
C LEU A 18 -11.53 -8.45 -8.66
N GLN A 19 -10.85 -8.15 -7.56
CA GLN A 19 -10.03 -9.13 -6.84
C GLN A 19 -10.87 -10.29 -6.27
N LEU A 20 -12.09 -10.02 -5.81
CA LEU A 20 -13.00 -11.06 -5.31
C LEU A 20 -13.51 -11.96 -6.45
N LEU A 21 -13.84 -11.39 -7.61
CA LEU A 21 -14.27 -12.14 -8.78
C LEU A 21 -13.15 -13.04 -9.32
N ASP A 22 -11.91 -12.55 -9.30
CA ASP A 22 -10.72 -13.29 -9.72
C ASP A 22 -9.95 -13.96 -8.56
N PHE A 23 -10.60 -14.16 -7.41
CA PHE A 23 -9.90 -14.64 -6.20
C PHE A 23 -9.21 -15.99 -6.42
N GLY A 24 -9.84 -16.91 -7.16
CA GLY A 24 -9.27 -18.22 -7.50
C GLY A 24 -7.99 -18.15 -8.34
N ARG A 25 -7.71 -17.03 -9.01
CA ARG A 25 -6.54 -16.83 -9.87
C ARG A 25 -5.37 -16.18 -9.13
N TYR A 26 -5.65 -15.30 -8.16
CA TYR A 26 -4.63 -14.49 -7.49
C TYR A 26 -4.40 -14.84 -6.02
N GLY A 27 -5.44 -15.25 -5.27
CA GLY A 27 -5.34 -15.72 -3.89
C GLY A 27 -4.77 -14.72 -2.87
N GLN A 28 -4.77 -13.42 -3.17
CA GLN A 28 -4.13 -12.38 -2.35
C GLN A 28 -5.05 -11.87 -1.24
N LEU A 29 -5.30 -12.72 -0.24
CA LEU A 29 -6.13 -12.38 0.92
C LEU A 29 -5.63 -11.12 1.65
N ASP A 30 -4.31 -10.92 1.69
CA ASP A 30 -3.66 -9.77 2.32
C ASP A 30 -4.06 -8.44 1.65
N MET A 31 -4.22 -8.42 0.32
CA MET A 31 -4.67 -7.24 -0.41
C MET A 31 -6.15 -6.92 -0.15
N ILE A 32 -7.01 -7.94 -0.11
CA ILE A 32 -8.43 -7.76 0.22
C ILE A 32 -8.59 -7.21 1.64
N ILE A 33 -7.87 -7.77 2.61
CA ILE A 33 -7.89 -7.27 3.99
C ILE A 33 -7.42 -5.82 4.05
N HIS A 34 -6.36 -5.47 3.30
CA HIS A 34 -5.89 -4.09 3.19
C HIS A 34 -6.98 -3.16 2.67
N HIS A 35 -7.69 -3.55 1.61
CA HIS A 35 -8.73 -2.73 1.00
C HIS A 35 -9.93 -2.56 1.92
N ILE A 36 -10.39 -3.62 2.57
CA ILE A 36 -11.49 -3.53 3.55
C ILE A 36 -11.13 -2.58 4.69
N ALA A 37 -9.89 -2.63 5.18
CA ALA A 37 -9.41 -1.74 6.23
C ALA A 37 -9.39 -0.27 5.74
N PHE A 38 -8.89 -0.03 4.52
CA PHE A 38 -8.88 1.30 3.90
C PHE A 38 -10.28 1.86 3.62
N ILE A 39 -11.20 1.01 3.13
CA ILE A 39 -12.61 1.38 2.90
C ILE A 39 -13.26 1.78 4.22
N THR A 40 -13.03 1.02 5.29
CA THR A 40 -13.56 1.31 6.62
C THR A 40 -13.03 2.66 7.15
N VAL A 41 -11.74 2.90 7.02
CA VAL A 41 -11.11 4.18 7.40
C VAL A 41 -11.64 5.34 6.54
N SER A 42 -11.81 5.13 5.23
CA SER A 42 -12.34 6.12 4.29
C SER A 42 -13.78 6.53 4.59
N ILE A 43 -14.66 5.56 4.88
CA ILE A 43 -16.05 5.83 5.28
C ILE A 43 -16.08 6.59 6.61
N SER A 44 -15.23 6.18 7.56
CA SER A 44 -15.17 6.82 8.88
C SER A 44 -14.64 8.25 8.78
N CYS A 45 -13.62 8.49 7.96
CA CYS A 45 -13.11 9.82 7.67
C CYS A 45 -14.18 10.71 7.03
N HIS A 46 -14.97 10.18 6.08
CA HIS A 46 -16.07 10.91 5.47
C HIS A 46 -17.16 11.30 6.47
N HIS A 47 -17.57 10.36 7.30
CA HIS A 47 -18.72 10.55 8.18
C HIS A 47 -18.40 11.41 9.41
N TYR A 48 -17.22 11.20 10.01
CA TYR A 48 -16.85 11.85 11.26
C TYR A 48 -15.84 12.99 11.09
N MET A 49 -15.31 13.20 9.87
CA MET A 49 -14.31 14.23 9.56
C MET A 49 -13.05 14.18 10.44
N VAL A 50 -12.73 13.01 11.00
CA VAL A 50 -11.50 12.77 11.77
C VAL A 50 -10.39 12.25 10.89
N PHE A 51 -9.14 12.36 11.37
CA PHE A 51 -7.95 11.83 10.69
C PHE A 51 -7.77 12.35 9.26
N LEU A 52 -8.32 13.51 8.90
CA LEU A 52 -8.26 14.09 7.55
C LEU A 52 -6.82 14.21 7.02
N PHE A 53 -5.90 14.63 7.89
CA PHE A 53 -4.47 14.66 7.58
C PHE A 53 -3.95 13.28 7.21
N MET A 54 -4.18 12.30 8.09
CA MET A 54 -3.69 10.93 7.87
C MET A 54 -4.33 10.30 6.64
N PHE A 55 -5.62 10.53 6.40
CA PHE A 55 -6.30 10.08 5.20
C PHE A 55 -5.67 10.67 3.92
N THR A 56 -5.35 11.96 3.94
CA THR A 56 -4.66 12.62 2.83
C THR A 56 -3.31 11.97 2.55
N VAL A 57 -2.53 11.69 3.60
CA VAL A 57 -1.24 11.01 3.50
C VAL A 57 -1.40 9.58 2.96
N LEU A 58 -2.38 8.82 3.45
CA LEU A 58 -2.64 7.44 3.00
C LEU A 58 -3.06 7.38 1.53
N SER A 59 -3.90 8.32 1.07
CA SER A 59 -4.34 8.39 -0.32
C SER A 59 -3.17 8.56 -1.30
N GLN A 60 -2.04 9.10 -0.86
CA GLN A 60 -0.84 9.17 -1.68
C GLN A 60 -0.26 7.78 -1.99
N GLY A 61 -0.56 6.77 -1.18
CA GLY A 61 -0.13 5.38 -1.41
C GLY A 61 -0.46 4.85 -2.82
N GLU A 62 -1.52 5.37 -3.44
CA GLU A 62 -1.93 5.01 -4.81
C GLU A 62 -0.97 5.49 -5.89
N TRP A 63 -0.09 6.46 -5.61
CA TRP A 63 0.95 6.83 -6.59
C TRP A 63 1.89 5.67 -6.91
N SER A 64 2.13 4.78 -5.96
CA SER A 64 2.97 3.60 -6.19
C SER A 64 2.28 2.53 -7.04
N THR A 65 0.95 2.44 -7.02
CA THR A 65 0.20 1.39 -7.75
C THR A 65 0.24 1.62 -9.27
N ILE A 66 0.34 2.87 -9.72
CA ILE A 66 0.57 3.21 -11.15
C ILE A 66 1.74 2.40 -11.74
N PHE A 67 2.86 2.30 -11.02
CA PHE A 67 4.02 1.54 -11.51
C PHE A 67 3.84 0.03 -11.44
N LEU A 68 3.03 -0.45 -10.48
CA LEU A 68 2.65 -1.86 -10.39
C LEU A 68 1.79 -2.27 -11.61
N ASP A 69 0.83 -1.42 -11.99
CA ASP A 69 -0.06 -1.64 -13.13
C ASP A 69 0.71 -1.57 -14.44
N LEU A 70 1.59 -0.59 -14.62
CA LEU A 70 2.47 -0.52 -15.81
C LEU A 70 3.36 -1.76 -15.94
N ARG A 71 3.88 -2.28 -14.81
CA ARG A 71 4.64 -3.53 -14.79
C ARG A 71 3.75 -4.71 -15.21
N TRP A 72 2.53 -4.79 -14.70
CA TRP A 72 1.57 -5.84 -15.05
C TRP A 72 1.20 -5.79 -16.54
N LEU A 73 0.88 -4.61 -17.07
CA LEU A 73 0.58 -4.40 -18.49
C LEU A 73 1.73 -4.83 -19.40
N CYS A 74 2.98 -4.51 -19.03
CA CYS A 74 4.14 -4.97 -19.78
C CYS A 74 4.22 -6.49 -19.82
N LYS A 75 4.03 -7.14 -18.66
CA LYS A 75 4.10 -8.59 -18.51
C LYS A 75 3.04 -9.29 -19.37
N GLU A 76 1.80 -8.80 -19.36
CA GLU A 76 0.71 -9.34 -20.20
C GLU A 76 0.96 -9.10 -21.70
N SER A 77 1.65 -8.01 -22.04
CA SER A 77 2.10 -7.73 -23.42
C SER A 77 3.30 -8.59 -23.86
N GLY A 78 3.75 -9.56 -23.05
CA GLY A 78 4.92 -10.39 -23.32
C GLY A 78 6.27 -9.68 -23.14
N LYS A 79 6.28 -8.45 -22.62
CA LYS A 79 7.49 -7.65 -22.39
C LYS A 79 7.87 -7.70 -20.91
N ASN A 80 9.14 -7.93 -20.61
CA ASN A 80 9.67 -7.77 -19.25
C ASN A 80 10.44 -6.46 -19.16
N SER A 81 9.99 -5.57 -18.27
CA SER A 81 10.62 -4.27 -18.06
C SER A 81 10.98 -4.07 -16.59
N ASP A 82 12.29 -4.08 -16.33
CA ASP A 82 12.82 -3.96 -14.98
C ASP A 82 12.66 -2.55 -14.41
N ILE A 83 12.53 -1.53 -15.28
CA ILE A 83 12.35 -0.13 -14.86
C ILE A 83 11.08 0.05 -14.05
N TYR A 84 9.94 -0.54 -14.45
CA TYR A 84 8.69 -0.40 -13.71
C TYR A 84 8.74 -1.15 -12.38
N SER A 85 9.49 -2.26 -12.30
CA SER A 85 9.74 -2.94 -11.03
C SER A 85 10.57 -2.08 -10.07
N TYR A 86 11.57 -1.35 -10.60
CA TYR A 86 12.39 -0.43 -9.82
C TYR A 86 11.61 0.81 -9.39
N LEU A 87 10.87 1.44 -10.31
CA LEU A 87 10.01 2.59 -10.02
C LEU A 87 8.93 2.24 -9.00
N PHE A 88 8.32 1.05 -9.10
CA PHE A 88 7.41 0.53 -8.09
C PHE A 88 8.10 0.41 -6.73
N ALA A 89 9.27 -0.23 -6.65
CA ALA A 89 9.96 -0.41 -5.37
C ALA A 89 10.35 0.93 -4.71
N VAL A 90 10.85 1.89 -5.49
CA VAL A 90 11.25 3.22 -4.99
C VAL A 90 10.03 4.02 -4.55
N SER A 91 9.00 4.11 -5.38
CA SER A 91 7.77 4.84 -5.04
C SER A 91 7.06 4.22 -3.83
N PHE A 92 7.01 2.87 -3.75
CA PHE A 92 6.47 2.16 -2.59
C PHE A 92 7.25 2.53 -1.32
N PHE A 93 8.58 2.53 -1.36
CA PHE A 93 9.39 2.91 -0.21
C PHE A 93 9.14 4.35 0.24
N VAL A 94 9.25 5.31 -0.69
CA VAL A 94 9.11 6.74 -0.38
C VAL A 94 7.72 7.05 0.15
N VAL A 95 6.68 6.58 -0.55
CA VAL A 95 5.31 6.94 -0.21
C VAL A 95 4.79 6.06 0.93
N ARG A 96 4.81 4.73 0.76
CA ARG A 96 4.12 3.82 1.69
C ARG A 96 4.88 3.53 2.97
N ILE A 97 6.21 3.67 2.96
CA ILE A 97 7.02 3.47 4.18
C ILE A 97 7.33 4.81 4.83
N ILE A 98 7.99 5.73 4.11
CA ILE A 98 8.47 6.99 4.69
C ILE A 98 7.31 7.97 4.92
N LEU A 99 6.59 8.36 3.87
CA LEU A 99 5.58 9.41 3.98
C LEU A 99 4.41 8.99 4.88
N ILE A 100 3.86 7.78 4.68
CA ILE A 100 2.82 7.23 5.56
C ILE A 100 3.33 7.03 6.99
N GLY A 101 4.55 6.51 7.16
CA GLY A 101 5.13 6.31 8.49
C GLY A 101 5.35 7.63 9.24
N TYR A 102 5.80 8.67 8.53
CA TYR A 102 5.95 10.01 9.09
C TYR A 102 4.60 10.62 9.48
N GLY A 103 3.60 10.55 8.59
CA GLY A 103 2.25 11.04 8.90
C GLY A 103 1.64 10.30 10.10
N LEU A 104 1.86 8.99 10.21
CA LEU A 104 1.42 8.18 11.34
C LEU A 104 2.15 8.57 12.63
N ALA A 105 3.47 8.81 12.57
CA ALA A 105 4.24 9.25 13.73
C ALA A 105 3.74 10.59 14.27
N LEU A 106 3.49 11.57 13.39
CA LEU A 106 2.89 12.85 13.78
C LEU A 106 1.53 12.67 14.45
N MET A 107 0.66 11.83 13.87
CA MET A 107 -0.65 11.53 14.45
C MET A 107 -0.53 10.86 15.82
N LEU A 108 0.42 9.95 16.01
CA LEU A 108 0.62 9.23 17.27
C LEU A 108 1.22 10.12 18.37
N LEU A 109 2.06 11.10 18.01
CA LEU A 109 2.58 12.08 18.96
C LEU A 109 1.47 12.98 19.51
N GLU A 110 0.50 13.34 18.66
CA GLU A 110 -0.67 14.15 19.03
C GLU A 110 -1.85 13.31 19.54
N TYR A 111 -1.68 11.99 19.70
CA TYR A 111 -2.76 11.05 19.99
C TYR A 111 -3.64 11.44 21.19
N PRO A 112 -3.11 11.84 22.36
CA PRO A 112 -3.94 12.20 23.51
C PRO A 112 -4.82 13.42 23.25
N ALA A 113 -4.29 14.42 22.54
CA ALA A 113 -5.05 15.62 22.17
C ALA A 113 -6.14 15.27 21.14
N LEU A 114 -5.78 14.48 20.13
CA LEU A 114 -6.73 14.02 19.12
C LEU A 114 -7.86 13.15 19.70
N GLU A 115 -7.58 12.28 20.68
CA GLU A 115 -8.62 11.48 21.36
C GLU A 115 -9.54 12.37 22.21
N ALA A 116 -8.98 13.38 22.90
CA ALA A 116 -9.74 14.28 23.76
C ALA A 116 -10.65 15.25 22.99
N GLU A 117 -10.21 15.69 21.81
CA GLU A 117 -10.96 16.61 20.93
C GLU A 117 -11.90 15.89 19.97
N SER A 118 -11.78 14.56 19.85
CA SER A 118 -12.56 13.75 18.93
C SER A 118 -14.03 13.69 19.35
N THR A 119 -14.92 13.89 18.37
CA THR A 119 -16.38 13.68 18.51
C THR A 119 -16.78 12.21 18.38
N ILE A 120 -15.86 11.33 18.01
CA ILE A 120 -16.09 9.89 17.86
C ILE A 120 -15.99 9.20 19.22
N PRO A 121 -16.86 8.20 19.50
CA PRO A 121 -16.71 7.37 20.69
C PRO A 121 -15.31 6.72 20.74
N VAL A 122 -14.66 6.84 21.90
CA VAL A 122 -13.28 6.39 22.15
C VAL A 122 -12.94 4.98 21.61
N PRO A 123 -13.83 3.96 21.72
CA PRO A 123 -13.53 2.64 21.15
C PRO A 123 -13.30 2.65 19.65
N TYR A 124 -14.09 3.43 18.89
CA TYR A 124 -13.94 3.52 17.44
C TYR A 124 -12.68 4.32 17.07
N PHE A 125 -12.39 5.41 17.79
CA PHE A 125 -11.16 6.19 17.59
C PHE A 125 -9.90 5.31 17.74
N ARG A 126 -9.85 4.51 18.81
CA ARG A 126 -8.78 3.53 19.07
C ARG A 126 -8.71 2.45 18.00
N LEU A 127 -9.87 1.90 17.59
CA LEU A 127 -9.95 0.90 16.54
C LEU A 127 -9.39 1.42 15.21
N PHE A 128 -9.77 2.63 14.80
CA PHE A 128 -9.28 3.23 13.55
C PHE A 128 -7.78 3.52 13.63
N THR A 129 -7.30 4.05 14.76
CA THR A 129 -5.86 4.26 14.96
C THR A 129 -5.09 2.94 14.87
N ALA A 130 -5.58 1.87 15.50
CA ALA A 130 -4.97 0.56 15.42
C ALA A 130 -4.97 0.00 13.98
N ALA A 131 -6.06 0.19 13.24
CA ALA A 131 -6.14 -0.21 11.83
C ALA A 131 -5.10 0.52 10.97
N LEU A 132 -4.92 1.83 11.17
CA LEU A 132 -3.90 2.63 10.48
C LEU A 132 -2.47 2.13 10.74
N VAL A 133 -2.17 1.81 12.00
CA VAL A 133 -0.89 1.22 12.39
C VAL A 133 -0.70 -0.16 11.74
N ALA A 134 -1.71 -1.02 11.78
CA ALA A 134 -1.65 -2.35 11.16
C ALA A 134 -1.44 -2.28 9.64
N ILE A 135 -2.13 -1.36 8.96
CA ILE A 135 -1.96 -1.08 7.54
C ILE A 135 -0.51 -0.69 7.21
N TRP A 136 0.11 0.16 8.02
CA TRP A 136 1.50 0.55 7.81
C TRP A 136 2.47 -0.62 8.03
N PHE A 137 2.24 -1.47 9.04
CA PHE A 137 3.02 -2.70 9.21
C PHE A 137 2.87 -3.68 8.05
N LEU A 138 1.68 -3.78 7.46
CA LEU A 138 1.47 -4.58 6.26
C LEU A 138 2.29 -4.04 5.08
N ASN A 139 2.39 -2.72 4.93
CA ASN A 139 3.28 -2.11 3.92
C ASN A 139 4.76 -2.46 4.18
N LEU A 140 5.23 -2.43 5.44
CA LEU A 140 6.59 -2.87 5.78
C LEU A 140 6.84 -4.34 5.39
N TYR A 141 5.86 -5.21 5.67
CA TYR A 141 5.91 -6.62 5.27
C TYR A 141 6.03 -6.77 3.76
N TRP A 142 5.18 -6.09 2.98
CA TRP A 142 5.25 -6.10 1.52
C TRP A 142 6.57 -5.55 1.00
N PHE A 143 7.10 -4.47 1.59
CA PHE A 143 8.39 -3.93 1.19
C PHE A 143 9.53 -4.94 1.40
N ARG A 144 9.52 -5.66 2.53
CA ARG A 144 10.46 -6.77 2.77
C ARG A 144 10.36 -7.84 1.67
N LEU A 145 9.16 -8.18 1.21
CA LEU A 145 8.98 -9.12 0.10
C LEU A 145 9.55 -8.58 -1.21
N ILE A 146 9.29 -7.31 -1.53
CA ILE A 146 9.84 -6.63 -2.72
C ILE A 146 11.37 -6.71 -2.72
N VAL A 147 12.01 -6.33 -1.61
CA VAL A 147 13.47 -6.40 -1.46
C VAL A 147 13.99 -7.82 -1.60
N ARG A 148 13.35 -8.80 -0.95
CA ARG A 148 13.74 -10.22 -1.05
C ARG A 148 13.67 -10.72 -2.49
N MET A 149 12.63 -10.34 -3.24
CA MET A 149 12.48 -10.71 -4.65
C MET A 149 13.58 -10.07 -5.52
N ALA A 150 13.91 -8.80 -5.28
CA ALA A 150 14.98 -8.11 -5.97
C ALA A 150 16.36 -8.76 -5.71
N LEU A 151 16.67 -9.07 -4.46
CA LEU A 151 17.93 -9.74 -4.08
C LEU A 151 18.05 -11.15 -4.70
N ARG A 152 16.95 -11.92 -4.74
CA ARG A 152 16.93 -13.25 -5.37
C ARG A 152 17.22 -13.16 -6.87
N LYS A 153 16.67 -12.14 -7.55
CA LYS A 153 16.92 -11.90 -8.97
C LYS A 153 18.38 -11.53 -9.24
N SER A 154 18.99 -10.70 -8.38
CA SER A 154 20.40 -10.34 -8.46
C SER A 154 21.31 -11.57 -8.37
N LYS A 155 21.11 -12.43 -7.36
CA LYS A 155 21.90 -13.65 -7.18
C LYS A 155 21.83 -14.60 -8.38
N LYS A 156 20.64 -14.77 -8.97
CA LYS A 156 20.45 -15.63 -10.15
C LYS A 156 21.19 -15.10 -11.39
N LYS A 157 21.26 -13.76 -11.54
CA LYS A 157 21.99 -13.13 -12.65
C LYS A 157 23.51 -13.31 -12.51
N GLU A 158 24.00 -13.21 -11.28
CA GLU A 158 25.43 -13.41 -10.96
C GLU A 158 25.87 -14.85 -11.19
N SER A 159 25.09 -15.83 -10.72
CA SER A 159 25.40 -17.26 -10.93
C SER A 159 25.42 -17.64 -12.42
N GLY A 160 24.44 -17.15 -13.20
CA GLY A 160 24.41 -17.41 -14.65
C GLY A 160 25.59 -16.79 -15.39
N ARG A 161 26.07 -15.62 -14.97
CA ARG A 161 27.27 -14.98 -15.56
C ARG A 161 28.55 -15.75 -15.19
N ALA A 162 28.67 -16.23 -13.96
CA ALA A 162 29.81 -17.02 -13.51
C ALA A 162 29.89 -18.39 -14.22
N GLU A 163 28.74 -19.02 -14.51
CA GLU A 163 28.68 -20.26 -15.30
C GLU A 163 29.03 -20.05 -16.78
N ALA A 164 28.60 -18.93 -17.38
CA ALA A 164 28.96 -18.59 -18.76
C ALA A 164 30.48 -18.36 -18.91
N SER A 165 31.09 -17.64 -17.97
CA SER A 165 32.54 -17.36 -17.97
C SER A 165 33.44 -18.59 -17.79
N LYS A 166 32.91 -19.74 -17.37
CA LYS A 166 33.65 -21.00 -17.25
C LYS A 166 33.60 -21.86 -18.52
N LYS A 167 32.78 -21.48 -19.51
CA LYS A 167 32.61 -22.21 -20.78
C LYS A 167 33.40 -21.61 -21.93
N ASP A 168 34.05 -20.47 -21.70
CA ASP A 168 35.00 -19.79 -22.60
C ASP A 168 36.44 -20.05 -22.11
#